data_AF-A0A819W411-F1
#
_entry.id   AF-A0A819W411-F1
#
_cell.length_a   1.000
_cell.length_b   1.000
_cell.length_c   1.000
_cell.angle_alpha   90.00
_cell.angle_beta   90.00
_cell.angle_gamma   90.00
#
_symmetry.space_group_name_H-M   'P 1'
#
loop_
_entity.id
_entity.type
_entity.pdbx_description
1 polymer ?
#
loop_
_entity_poly.entity_id
_entity_poly.type
_entity_poly.pdbx_seq_one_letter_code
_entity_poly.pdbx_strand_id
1 'polypeptide(L)'
;MNFVPPDTKRITEALGDITQLPRDIQMAVTNKLDESFQPVPKPHHGDWLKNHEEKGQTMKSFEHTTYKAVPHATYKTIYIQPVGSFNHPRAAPLDVIIEFARVFFSGCEVELLPTIDFSKDMKYRENHGIQQYRTDGFYNYLSQTRHKRDAKRELLCVAVTMTDIYPDESWNFVYGQARAIDGVGVYSFARLDPLFPASPQTLLSSPLTDEHRVIMLRRCIKILLHELGHLFGLKHCIYYICLMNGANNEIEMDRQRLYLCPVCLRKLYSTLQFNVRNVYEKFINLCETYELEEERIWYRKRLDCIQDT
;
A
#
# COMPACT_ATOMS: atom_id res chain seq x y z
N MET A 1 -0.52 -0.82 26.52
CA MET A 1 0.84 -0.32 26.82
C MET A 1 1.07 1.01 26.09
N ASN A 2 1.96 1.88 26.57
CA ASN A 2 2.30 3.10 25.82
C ASN A 2 3.41 2.79 24.82
N PHE A 3 3.18 3.06 23.53
CA PHE A 3 4.23 2.98 22.52
C PHE A 3 5.41 3.90 22.86
N VAL A 4 6.63 3.37 22.70
CA VAL A 4 7.88 4.12 22.88
C VAL A 4 8.51 4.29 21.50
N PRO A 5 8.74 5.56 21.05
CA PRO A 5 9.46 5.84 19.82
C PRO A 5 10.80 5.10 19.76
N PRO A 6 11.18 4.58 18.59
CA PRO A 6 12.39 3.80 18.41
C PRO A 6 13.63 4.70 18.53
N ASP A 7 14.64 4.24 19.28
CA ASP A 7 15.95 4.88 19.32
C ASP A 7 16.85 4.41 18.16
N THR A 8 18.00 5.07 18.00
CA THR A 8 18.98 4.74 16.96
C THR A 8 19.46 3.29 17.03
N LYS A 9 19.59 2.73 18.24
CA LYS A 9 20.02 1.36 18.45
C LYS A 9 18.99 0.38 17.88
N ARG A 10 17.73 0.51 18.27
CA ARG A 10 16.61 -0.32 17.81
C ARG A 10 16.41 -0.22 16.31
N ILE A 11 16.58 0.98 15.73
CA ILE A 11 16.54 1.20 14.28
C ILE A 11 17.68 0.45 13.58
N THR A 12 18.91 0.56 14.09
CA THR A 12 20.09 -0.10 13.50
C THR A 12 19.96 -1.62 13.57
N GLU A 13 19.51 -2.15 14.70
CA GLU A 13 19.21 -3.58 14.87
C GLU A 13 18.10 -4.05 13.92
N ALA A 14 17.07 -3.21 13.69
CA ALA A 14 15.99 -3.53 12.77
C ALA A 14 16.42 -3.53 11.31
N LEU A 15 17.29 -2.60 10.91
CA LEU A 15 17.86 -2.54 9.57
C LEU A 15 18.79 -3.73 9.30
N GLY A 16 19.57 -4.15 10.30
CA GLY A 16 20.56 -5.23 10.18
C GLY A 16 21.82 -4.81 9.41
N ASP A 17 22.74 -5.75 9.20
CA ASP A 17 24.02 -5.51 8.50
C ASP A 17 23.81 -5.25 7.00
N ILE A 18 24.18 -4.06 6.52
CA ILE A 18 24.03 -3.64 5.12
C ILE A 18 25.30 -3.79 4.29
N THR A 19 26.42 -4.22 4.87
CA THR A 19 27.74 -4.23 4.20
C THR A 19 27.79 -5.11 2.95
N GLN A 20 26.95 -6.14 2.89
CA GLN A 20 26.86 -7.08 1.76
C GLN A 20 25.86 -6.66 0.68
N LEU A 21 25.15 -5.54 0.86
CA LEU A 21 24.21 -5.03 -0.16
C LEU A 21 24.98 -4.36 -1.31
N PRO A 22 24.43 -4.32 -2.53
CA PRO A 22 24.96 -3.46 -3.59
C PRO A 22 25.06 -2.00 -3.14
N ARG A 23 26.03 -1.26 -3.70
CA ARG A 23 26.39 0.07 -3.21
C ARG A 23 25.24 1.08 -3.27
N ASP A 24 24.50 1.07 -4.37
CA ASP A 24 23.29 1.88 -4.58
C ASP A 24 22.24 1.61 -3.49
N ILE A 25 22.02 0.33 -3.14
CA ILE A 25 21.10 -0.06 -2.07
C ILE A 25 21.62 0.37 -0.70
N GLN A 26 22.93 0.21 -0.43
CA GLN A 26 23.53 0.72 0.81
C GLN A 26 23.26 2.22 0.98
N MET A 27 23.44 3.01 -0.08
CA MET A 27 23.16 4.44 -0.07
C MET A 27 21.66 4.73 0.13
N ALA A 28 20.79 3.98 -0.57
CA ALA A 28 19.34 4.14 -0.48
C ALA A 28 18.79 3.93 0.94
N VAL A 29 19.35 2.97 1.69
CA VAL A 29 18.93 2.66 3.08
C VAL A 29 19.72 3.42 4.15
N THR A 30 20.71 4.24 3.78
CA THR A 30 21.51 5.01 4.76
C THR A 30 20.89 6.38 5.01
N ASN A 31 20.26 6.57 6.18
CA ASN A 31 19.64 7.83 6.55
C ASN A 31 20.65 8.97 6.78
N LYS A 32 21.88 8.66 7.20
CA LYS A 32 22.90 9.68 7.51
C LYS A 32 23.37 10.50 6.29
N LEU A 33 22.96 10.14 5.08
CA LEU A 33 23.34 10.89 3.87
C LEU A 33 22.62 12.23 3.79
N ASP A 34 21.37 12.31 4.25
CA ASP A 34 20.54 13.50 4.05
C ASP A 34 19.44 13.71 5.10
N GLU A 35 19.36 12.80 6.09
CA GLU A 35 18.40 12.80 7.19
C GLU A 35 16.93 12.83 6.74
N SER A 36 16.64 12.31 5.54
CA SER A 36 15.31 12.32 4.95
C SER A 36 14.33 11.32 5.58
N PHE A 37 14.79 10.41 6.45
CA PHE A 37 13.93 9.47 7.16
C PHE A 37 13.79 9.86 8.63
N GLN A 38 12.56 10.21 9.01
CA GLN A 38 12.21 10.58 10.38
C GLN A 38 11.74 9.35 11.18
N PRO A 39 12.28 9.08 12.38
CA PRO A 39 11.74 8.07 13.28
C PRO A 39 10.25 8.31 13.55
N VAL A 40 9.48 7.24 13.75
CA VAL A 40 8.05 7.39 14.09
C VAL A 40 7.92 8.14 15.42
N PRO A 41 7.12 9.21 15.51
CA PRO A 41 6.98 9.98 16.73
C PRO A 41 6.11 9.24 17.75
N LYS A 42 5.94 9.86 18.92
CA LYS A 42 4.95 9.39 19.89
C LYS A 42 3.55 9.55 19.27
N PRO A 43 2.68 8.53 19.31
CA PRO A 43 1.36 8.60 18.69
C PRO A 43 0.46 9.61 19.40
N HIS A 44 -0.42 10.25 18.64
CA HIS A 44 -1.47 11.10 19.17
C HIS A 44 -2.62 10.26 19.76
N HIS A 45 -3.61 10.92 20.35
CA HIS A 45 -4.83 10.24 20.78
C HIS A 45 -5.58 9.68 19.56
N GLY A 46 -5.99 8.41 19.62
CA GLY A 46 -6.71 7.74 18.52
C GLY A 46 -5.82 7.08 17.45
N ASP A 47 -4.53 7.42 17.39
CA ASP A 47 -3.57 6.83 16.44
C ASP A 47 -3.39 5.32 16.64
N TRP A 48 -3.00 4.61 15.58
CA TRP A 48 -2.85 3.15 15.56
C TRP A 48 -1.96 2.65 16.71
N LEU A 49 -0.75 3.18 16.83
CA LEU A 49 0.22 2.74 17.84
C LEU A 49 -0.16 3.12 19.28
N LYS A 50 -1.20 3.95 19.48
CA LYS A 50 -1.77 4.19 20.81
C LYS A 50 -2.76 3.10 21.22
N ASN A 51 -3.46 2.51 20.25
CA ASN A 51 -4.54 1.55 20.45
C ASN A 51 -4.14 0.10 20.18
N HIS A 52 -3.07 -0.12 19.41
CA HIS A 52 -2.61 -1.43 18.98
C HIS A 52 -1.15 -1.64 19.38
N GLU A 53 -0.87 -2.79 20.00
CA GLU A 53 0.49 -3.19 20.34
C GLU A 53 1.17 -3.86 19.15
N GLU A 54 2.22 -3.22 18.64
CA GLU A 54 3.01 -3.70 17.51
C GLU A 54 4.42 -4.05 17.97
N LYS A 55 4.83 -5.31 17.79
CA LYS A 55 6.21 -5.77 18.11
C LYS A 55 7.23 -5.23 17.11
N GLY A 56 6.77 -4.82 15.93
CA GLY A 56 7.60 -4.48 14.79
C GLY A 56 8.16 -5.74 14.10
N GLN A 57 8.96 -5.50 13.06
CA GLN A 57 9.56 -6.55 12.25
C GLN A 57 10.95 -6.10 11.83
N THR A 58 11.99 -6.73 12.34
CA THR A 58 13.37 -6.50 11.90
C THR A 58 13.63 -7.16 10.54
N MET A 59 14.73 -6.84 9.87
CA MET A 59 15.17 -7.55 8.67
C MET A 59 15.32 -9.06 8.95
N LYS A 60 15.99 -9.43 10.04
CA LYS A 60 16.13 -10.83 10.48
C LYS A 60 14.77 -11.52 10.67
N SER A 61 13.82 -10.85 11.32
CA SER A 61 12.47 -11.41 11.47
C SER A 61 11.75 -11.56 10.13
N PHE A 62 12.00 -10.67 9.17
CA PHE A 62 11.39 -10.73 7.83
C PHE A 62 11.95 -11.89 6.99
N GLU A 63 13.24 -12.19 7.11
CA GLU A 63 13.88 -13.33 6.44
C GLU A 63 13.27 -14.67 6.88
N HIS A 64 12.84 -14.76 8.14
CA HIS A 64 12.14 -15.94 8.69
C HIS A 64 10.63 -15.97 8.38
N THR A 65 10.07 -14.96 7.69
CA THR A 65 8.66 -14.99 7.27
C THR A 65 8.48 -15.99 6.13
N THR A 66 7.73 -17.06 6.39
CA THR A 66 7.43 -18.12 5.41
C THR A 66 6.25 -17.81 4.49
N TYR A 67 5.33 -16.94 4.94
CA TYR A 67 4.12 -16.58 4.19
C TYR A 67 4.30 -15.21 3.54
N LYS A 68 5.01 -15.16 2.42
CA LYS A 68 5.21 -13.96 1.60
C LYS A 68 5.26 -14.31 0.12
N ALA A 69 4.76 -13.41 -0.72
CA ALA A 69 4.93 -13.51 -2.16
C ALA A 69 6.41 -13.37 -2.52
N VAL A 70 6.90 -14.32 -3.32
CA VAL A 70 8.25 -14.27 -3.89
C VAL A 70 8.12 -14.53 -5.39
N PRO A 71 8.43 -13.55 -6.26
CA PRO A 71 8.34 -13.77 -7.69
C PRO A 71 9.35 -14.83 -8.14
N HIS A 72 8.96 -15.61 -9.13
CA HIS A 72 9.81 -16.56 -9.85
C HIS A 72 9.74 -16.29 -11.36
N ALA A 73 10.66 -16.83 -12.15
CA ALA A 73 10.81 -16.54 -13.58
C ALA A 73 9.48 -16.59 -14.38
N THR A 74 8.63 -17.55 -14.07
CA THR A 74 7.33 -17.77 -14.74
C THR A 74 6.13 -17.26 -13.94
N TYR A 75 6.31 -16.90 -12.67
CA TYR A 75 5.26 -16.65 -11.69
C TYR A 75 5.56 -15.32 -10.97
N LYS A 76 5.13 -14.22 -11.58
CA LYS A 76 5.51 -12.86 -11.15
C LYS A 76 4.46 -11.79 -11.45
N THR A 77 3.26 -12.18 -11.88
CA THR A 77 2.20 -11.23 -12.23
C THR A 77 1.28 -10.97 -11.04
N ILE A 78 1.13 -9.70 -10.67
CA ILE A 78 0.13 -9.20 -9.74
C ILE A 78 -1.09 -8.78 -10.57
N TYR A 79 -2.18 -9.51 -10.44
CA TYR A 79 -3.45 -9.14 -11.05
C TYR A 79 -4.25 -8.22 -10.14
N ILE A 80 -4.74 -7.12 -10.69
CA ILE A 80 -5.68 -6.23 -10.01
C ILE A 80 -7.05 -6.38 -10.66
N GLN A 81 -8.04 -6.82 -9.88
CA GLN A 81 -9.43 -7.03 -10.32
C GLN A 81 -10.31 -5.88 -9.83
N PRO A 82 -10.73 -4.94 -10.68
CA PRO A 82 -11.72 -3.94 -10.30
C PRO A 82 -13.08 -4.61 -10.12
N VAL A 83 -13.76 -4.32 -9.01
CA VAL A 83 -15.09 -4.84 -8.68
C VAL A 83 -16.03 -3.69 -8.34
N GLY A 84 -17.16 -3.62 -9.06
CA GLY A 84 -18.14 -2.53 -8.96
C GLY A 84 -17.86 -1.40 -9.95
N SER A 85 -18.49 -0.25 -9.70
CA SER A 85 -18.38 0.90 -10.61
C SER A 85 -17.19 1.80 -10.30
N PHE A 86 -16.43 2.12 -11.35
CA PHE A 86 -15.40 3.17 -11.37
C PHE A 86 -15.78 4.30 -12.35
N ASN A 87 -17.02 4.31 -12.85
CA ASN A 87 -17.50 5.25 -13.85
C ASN A 87 -18.18 6.47 -13.19
N HIS A 88 -17.50 7.14 -12.27
CA HIS A 88 -18.00 8.38 -11.68
C HIS A 88 -16.86 9.39 -11.42
N PRO A 89 -17.14 10.70 -11.38
CA PRO A 89 -16.10 11.75 -11.24
C PRO A 89 -15.28 11.69 -9.94
N ARG A 90 -15.70 10.84 -9.01
CA ARG A 90 -15.04 10.61 -7.71
C ARG A 90 -14.40 9.22 -7.65
N ALA A 91 -14.33 8.49 -8.76
CA ALA A 91 -13.66 7.22 -8.81
C ALA A 91 -12.16 7.44 -8.88
N ALA A 92 -11.41 6.59 -8.21
CA ALA A 92 -9.96 6.62 -8.27
C ALA A 92 -9.50 6.24 -9.69
N PRO A 93 -8.58 7.00 -10.33
CA PRO A 93 -8.11 6.68 -11.69
C PRO A 93 -7.21 5.43 -11.63
N LEU A 94 -7.81 4.27 -11.91
CA LEU A 94 -7.16 2.97 -11.71
C LEU A 94 -5.90 2.82 -12.54
N ASP A 95 -5.93 3.24 -13.80
CA ASP A 95 -4.78 3.26 -14.70
C ASP A 95 -3.56 3.94 -14.06
N VAL A 96 -3.77 5.14 -13.50
CA VAL A 96 -2.73 5.89 -12.79
C VAL A 96 -2.22 5.13 -11.58
N ILE A 97 -3.12 4.63 -10.74
CA ILE A 97 -2.76 3.89 -9.53
C ILE A 97 -1.94 2.63 -9.86
N ILE A 98 -2.28 1.95 -10.97
CA ILE A 98 -1.55 0.78 -11.45
C ILE A 98 -0.15 1.15 -11.94
N GLU A 99 0.05 2.31 -12.57
CA GLU A 99 1.39 2.77 -12.96
C GLU A 99 2.31 2.93 -11.75
N PHE A 100 1.82 3.53 -10.65
CA PHE A 100 2.58 3.59 -9.41
C PHE A 100 2.91 2.20 -8.86
N ALA A 101 1.96 1.26 -8.89
CA ALA A 101 2.21 -0.12 -8.46
C ALA A 101 3.26 -0.84 -9.32
N ARG A 102 3.25 -0.64 -10.64
CA ARG A 102 4.26 -1.19 -11.56
C ARG A 102 5.66 -0.71 -11.24
N VAL A 103 5.81 0.58 -10.92
CA VAL A 103 7.11 1.17 -10.54
C VAL A 103 7.55 0.66 -9.16
N PHE A 104 6.65 0.66 -8.19
CA PHE A 104 6.97 0.33 -6.80
C PHE A 104 7.33 -1.15 -6.59
N PHE A 105 6.62 -2.05 -7.26
CA PHE A 105 6.87 -3.49 -7.23
C PHE A 105 7.68 -3.95 -8.45
N SER A 106 8.61 -3.12 -8.91
CA SER A 106 9.57 -3.47 -9.96
C SER A 106 10.23 -4.81 -9.61
N GLY A 107 10.20 -5.77 -10.54
CA GLY A 107 10.48 -7.20 -10.30
C GLY A 107 9.26 -8.10 -10.50
N CYS A 108 8.06 -7.53 -10.45
CA CYS A 108 6.79 -8.15 -10.82
C CYS A 108 6.19 -7.47 -12.06
N GLU A 109 5.31 -8.18 -12.75
CA GLU A 109 4.39 -7.57 -13.71
C GLU A 109 3.11 -7.16 -12.96
N VAL A 110 2.50 -6.02 -13.28
CA VAL A 110 1.21 -5.63 -12.70
C VAL A 110 0.20 -5.42 -13.82
N GLU A 111 -0.87 -6.22 -13.80
CA GLU A 111 -1.87 -6.28 -14.86
C GLU A 111 -3.25 -5.95 -14.30
N LEU A 112 -3.93 -4.98 -14.93
CA LEU A 112 -5.30 -4.61 -14.61
C LEU A 112 -6.25 -5.52 -15.40
N LEU A 113 -7.14 -6.21 -14.70
CA LEU A 113 -8.17 -7.05 -15.29
C LEU A 113 -9.40 -6.23 -15.68
N PRO A 114 -10.27 -6.74 -16.58
CA PRO A 114 -11.55 -6.11 -16.87
C PRO A 114 -12.39 -5.94 -15.60
N THR A 115 -13.00 -4.77 -15.45
CA THR A 115 -13.96 -4.51 -14.36
C THR A 115 -15.12 -5.49 -14.40
N ILE A 116 -15.54 -5.93 -13.22
CA ILE A 116 -16.72 -6.80 -13.05
C ILE A 116 -17.73 -6.13 -12.12
N ASP A 117 -18.99 -6.54 -12.25
CA ASP A 117 -20.01 -6.20 -11.27
C ASP A 117 -19.94 -7.08 -10.03
N PHE A 118 -20.58 -6.65 -8.95
CA PHE A 118 -20.76 -7.48 -7.76
C PHE A 118 -21.60 -8.72 -8.08
N SER A 119 -21.13 -9.89 -7.64
CA SER A 119 -21.93 -11.12 -7.74
C SER A 119 -23.09 -11.08 -6.76
N LYS A 120 -24.24 -11.66 -7.15
CA LYS A 120 -25.42 -11.82 -6.29
C LYS A 120 -25.14 -12.63 -5.02
N ASP A 121 -24.11 -13.48 -5.05
CA ASP A 121 -23.72 -14.32 -3.92
C ASP A 121 -22.85 -13.59 -2.89
N MET A 122 -22.40 -12.35 -3.20
CA MET A 122 -21.62 -11.55 -2.27
C MET A 122 -22.52 -10.95 -1.20
N LYS A 123 -22.24 -11.28 0.06
CA LYS A 123 -22.96 -10.72 1.19
C LYS A 123 -22.65 -9.24 1.33
N TYR A 124 -23.68 -8.47 1.64
CA TYR A 124 -23.58 -7.06 1.94
C TYR A 124 -24.49 -6.69 3.10
N ARG A 125 -24.26 -5.53 3.69
CA ARG A 125 -25.12 -4.92 4.70
C ARG A 125 -25.25 -3.43 4.44
N GLU A 126 -26.22 -2.82 5.09
CA GLU A 126 -26.29 -1.36 5.20
C GLU A 126 -25.84 -0.95 6.61
N ASN A 127 -24.89 -0.03 6.69
CA ASN A 127 -24.38 0.50 7.95
C ASN A 127 -24.41 2.03 7.88
N HIS A 128 -25.28 2.67 8.66
CA HIS A 128 -25.48 4.12 8.64
C HIS A 128 -25.75 4.69 7.23
N GLY A 129 -26.60 4.01 6.45
CA GLY A 129 -26.94 4.42 5.08
C GLY A 129 -25.85 4.15 4.03
N ILE A 130 -24.78 3.44 4.41
CA ILE A 130 -23.69 3.06 3.51
C ILE A 130 -23.80 1.56 3.24
N GLN A 131 -23.88 1.19 1.97
CA GLN A 131 -23.78 -0.21 1.55
C GLN A 131 -22.33 -0.68 1.69
N GLN A 132 -22.13 -1.79 2.40
CA GLN A 132 -20.83 -2.42 2.62
C GLN A 132 -20.85 -3.87 2.18
N TYR A 133 -19.83 -4.34 1.46
CA TYR A 133 -19.68 -5.75 1.09
C TYR A 133 -18.73 -6.50 2.03
N ARG A 134 -19.04 -7.76 2.29
CA ARG A 134 -18.18 -8.63 3.11
C ARG A 134 -16.97 -9.09 2.29
N THR A 135 -15.78 -9.07 2.91
CA THR A 135 -14.52 -9.39 2.20
C THR A 135 -14.45 -10.81 1.64
N ASP A 136 -15.13 -11.78 2.26
CA ASP A 136 -15.14 -13.18 1.84
C ASP A 136 -15.71 -13.40 0.45
N GLY A 137 -16.72 -12.62 0.05
CA GLY A 137 -17.28 -12.65 -1.30
C GLY A 137 -16.23 -12.39 -2.38
N PHE A 138 -15.30 -11.47 -2.11
CA PHE A 138 -14.21 -11.13 -3.03
C PHE A 138 -13.22 -12.30 -3.13
N TYR A 139 -12.79 -12.86 -1.99
CA TYR A 139 -11.86 -13.99 -2.01
C TYR A 139 -12.43 -15.21 -2.75
N ASN A 140 -13.70 -15.52 -2.50
CA ASN A 140 -14.40 -16.61 -3.17
C ASN A 140 -14.43 -16.39 -4.68
N TYR A 141 -14.77 -15.17 -5.12
CA TYR A 141 -14.75 -14.82 -6.53
C TYR A 141 -13.35 -14.96 -7.14
N LEU A 142 -12.31 -14.39 -6.52
CA LEU A 142 -10.95 -14.40 -7.05
C LEU A 142 -10.40 -15.84 -7.16
N SER A 143 -10.69 -16.68 -6.16
CA SER A 143 -10.32 -18.09 -6.15
C SER A 143 -11.06 -18.89 -7.25
N GLN A 144 -12.39 -18.76 -7.31
CA GLN A 144 -13.22 -19.49 -8.29
C GLN A 144 -12.90 -19.10 -9.73
N THR A 145 -12.51 -17.84 -9.97
CA THR A 145 -12.20 -17.33 -11.31
C THR A 145 -10.72 -17.45 -11.69
N ARG A 146 -9.88 -18.08 -10.86
CA ARG A 146 -8.45 -18.26 -11.15
C ARG A 146 -8.17 -18.96 -12.48
N HIS A 147 -9.01 -19.91 -12.86
CA HIS A 147 -8.92 -20.60 -14.16
C HIS A 147 -9.18 -19.70 -15.38
N LYS A 148 -9.77 -18.52 -15.19
CA LYS A 148 -10.06 -17.54 -16.25
C LYS A 148 -8.88 -16.58 -16.52
N ARG A 149 -7.83 -16.64 -15.69
CA ARG A 149 -6.61 -15.84 -15.80
C ARG A 149 -5.45 -16.74 -16.22
N ASP A 150 -4.31 -16.14 -16.55
CA ASP A 150 -3.07 -16.91 -16.72
C ASP A 150 -2.53 -17.34 -15.34
N ALA A 151 -3.14 -18.39 -14.80
CA ALA A 151 -2.85 -18.94 -13.48
C ALA A 151 -1.40 -19.45 -13.33
N LYS A 152 -0.67 -19.64 -14.44
CA LYS A 152 0.75 -20.02 -14.41
C LYS A 152 1.64 -18.83 -14.08
N ARG A 153 1.21 -17.61 -14.41
CA ARG A 153 1.92 -16.35 -14.16
C ARG A 153 1.48 -15.63 -12.87
N GLU A 154 0.28 -15.93 -12.37
CA GLU A 154 -0.38 -15.27 -11.23
C GLU A 154 0.37 -15.40 -9.90
N LEU A 155 1.22 -14.44 -9.58
CA LEU A 155 1.83 -14.30 -8.25
C LEU A 155 0.80 -13.93 -7.18
N LEU A 156 -0.03 -12.93 -7.47
CA LEU A 156 -1.06 -12.41 -6.59
C LEU A 156 -2.29 -12.02 -7.39
N CYS A 157 -3.46 -12.04 -6.77
CA CYS A 157 -4.66 -11.45 -7.34
C CYS A 157 -5.45 -10.67 -6.27
N VAL A 158 -5.53 -9.35 -6.40
CA VAL A 158 -6.24 -8.51 -5.43
C VAL A 158 -7.40 -7.79 -6.09
N ALA A 159 -8.52 -7.70 -5.37
CA ALA A 159 -9.65 -6.90 -5.78
C ALA A 159 -9.49 -5.45 -5.31
N VAL A 160 -9.92 -4.50 -6.13
CA VAL A 160 -10.10 -3.09 -5.75
C VAL A 160 -11.54 -2.67 -5.99
N THR A 161 -12.10 -1.85 -5.11
CA THR A 161 -13.49 -1.41 -5.23
C THR A 161 -13.72 0.01 -4.69
N MET A 162 -14.65 0.75 -5.30
CA MET A 162 -15.15 2.03 -4.77
C MET A 162 -16.25 1.85 -3.72
N THR A 163 -16.62 0.62 -3.36
CA THR A 163 -17.62 0.34 -2.32
C THR A 163 -16.97 -0.03 -1.01
N ASP A 164 -17.61 0.37 0.09
CA ASP A 164 -17.10 0.12 1.43
C ASP A 164 -17.12 -1.38 1.76
N ILE A 165 -16.20 -1.84 2.62
CA ILE A 165 -16.03 -3.27 2.93
C ILE A 165 -15.89 -3.53 4.43
N TYR A 166 -16.27 -4.74 4.84
CA TYR A 166 -16.13 -5.19 6.23
C TYR A 166 -15.71 -6.67 6.31
N PRO A 167 -14.88 -7.06 7.29
CA PRO A 167 -14.37 -8.43 7.38
C PRO A 167 -15.33 -9.39 8.09
N ASP A 168 -16.03 -8.90 9.11
CA ASP A 168 -16.93 -9.67 9.98
C ASP A 168 -17.99 -8.75 10.61
N GLU A 169 -19.11 -9.32 11.05
CA GLU A 169 -20.24 -8.58 11.65
C GLU A 169 -19.83 -7.72 12.85
N SER A 170 -18.81 -8.11 13.62
CA SER A 170 -18.34 -7.35 14.79
C SER A 170 -17.53 -6.10 14.44
N TRP A 171 -17.20 -5.87 13.17
CA TRP A 171 -16.35 -4.76 12.72
C TRP A 171 -17.17 -3.68 12.02
N ASN A 172 -16.74 -2.42 12.12
CA ASN A 172 -17.40 -1.31 11.42
C ASN A 172 -17.07 -1.29 9.93
N PHE A 173 -15.79 -1.35 9.57
CA PHE A 173 -15.26 -1.40 8.21
C PHE A 173 -13.77 -1.77 8.24
N VAL A 174 -13.18 -2.02 7.07
CA VAL A 174 -11.72 -2.03 6.84
C VAL A 174 -11.39 -1.34 5.53
N TYR A 175 -10.21 -0.72 5.42
CA TYR A 175 -9.70 -0.22 4.14
C TYR A 175 -9.27 -1.37 3.21
N GLY A 176 -8.82 -2.47 3.80
CA GLY A 176 -8.31 -3.62 3.07
C GLY A 176 -8.23 -4.85 3.95
N GLN A 177 -8.19 -6.00 3.31
CA GLN A 177 -7.81 -7.25 3.97
C GLN A 177 -7.16 -8.18 2.95
N ALA A 178 -6.17 -8.95 3.41
CA ALA A 178 -5.42 -9.89 2.59
C ALA A 178 -5.37 -11.27 3.22
N ARG A 179 -5.37 -12.31 2.38
CA ARG A 179 -5.09 -13.71 2.71
C ARG A 179 -3.76 -14.09 2.05
N ALA A 180 -2.66 -13.75 2.71
CA ALA A 180 -1.31 -13.91 2.15
C ALA A 180 -0.99 -15.35 1.70
N ILE A 181 -1.50 -16.36 2.42
CA ILE A 181 -1.33 -17.79 2.07
C ILE A 181 -1.97 -18.10 0.71
N ASP A 182 -3.12 -17.51 0.43
CA ASP A 182 -3.89 -17.75 -0.79
C ASP A 182 -3.50 -16.79 -1.92
N GLY A 183 -2.60 -15.83 -1.65
CA GLY A 183 -2.15 -14.83 -2.62
C GLY A 183 -3.26 -13.86 -3.06
N VAL A 184 -4.31 -13.69 -2.25
CA VAL A 184 -5.46 -12.82 -2.57
C VAL A 184 -5.69 -11.71 -1.56
N GLY A 185 -6.30 -10.62 -2.01
CA GLY A 185 -6.64 -9.45 -1.18
C GLY A 185 -7.84 -8.70 -1.73
N VAL A 186 -8.43 -7.82 -0.92
CA VAL A 186 -9.46 -6.86 -1.36
C VAL A 186 -9.24 -5.52 -0.67
N TYR A 187 -9.24 -4.44 -1.44
CA TYR A 187 -8.99 -3.08 -0.97
C TYR A 187 -10.11 -2.15 -1.42
N SER A 188 -10.63 -1.35 -0.49
CA SER A 188 -11.69 -0.39 -0.73
C SER A 188 -11.14 1.04 -0.78
N PHE A 189 -11.52 1.76 -1.82
CA PHE A 189 -11.23 3.18 -1.98
C PHE A 189 -12.39 4.07 -1.54
N ALA A 190 -13.51 3.50 -1.10
CA ALA A 190 -14.73 4.23 -0.73
C ALA A 190 -14.45 5.32 0.33
N ARG A 191 -13.75 4.94 1.39
CA ARG A 191 -13.44 5.81 2.54
C ARG A 191 -12.24 6.72 2.34
N LEU A 192 -11.54 6.60 1.20
CA LEU A 192 -10.39 7.44 0.87
C LEU A 192 -10.81 8.76 0.25
N ASP A 193 -12.04 8.81 -0.25
CA ASP A 193 -12.68 10.01 -0.73
C ASP A 193 -12.80 11.06 0.41
N PRO A 194 -12.22 12.27 0.24
CA PRO A 194 -12.20 13.31 1.27
C PRO A 194 -13.58 13.74 1.79
N LEU A 195 -14.63 13.50 1.02
CA LEU A 195 -16.00 13.89 1.41
C LEU A 195 -16.84 12.66 1.82
N PHE A 196 -16.22 11.52 2.16
CA PHE A 196 -16.92 10.33 2.65
C PHE A 196 -17.35 10.47 4.12
N PRO A 197 -18.56 10.01 4.52
CA PRO A 197 -19.63 9.54 3.64
C PRO A 197 -20.34 10.71 2.97
N ALA A 198 -20.39 10.70 1.65
CA ALA A 198 -21.16 11.67 0.90
C ALA A 198 -22.57 11.12 0.67
N SER A 199 -23.59 11.91 0.98
CA SER A 199 -24.95 11.57 0.55
C SER A 199 -25.02 11.50 -0.98
N PRO A 200 -25.94 10.74 -1.58
CA PRO A 200 -26.16 10.76 -3.03
C PRO A 200 -26.37 12.17 -3.59
N GLN A 201 -27.05 13.05 -2.85
CA GLN A 201 -27.17 14.47 -3.20
C GLN A 201 -25.81 15.17 -3.23
N THR A 202 -24.96 14.97 -2.21
CA THR A 202 -23.60 15.54 -2.15
C THR A 202 -22.71 15.06 -3.29
N LEU A 203 -22.82 13.79 -3.70
CA LEU A 203 -22.09 13.24 -4.84
C LEU A 203 -22.45 13.92 -6.17
N LEU A 204 -23.70 14.36 -6.32
CA LEU A 204 -24.21 15.03 -7.52
C LEU A 204 -23.99 16.54 -7.51
N SER A 205 -24.04 17.18 -6.34
CA SER A 205 -24.01 18.65 -6.20
C SER A 205 -22.62 19.24 -5.93
N SER A 206 -21.64 18.41 -5.57
CA SER A 206 -20.32 18.87 -5.11
C SER A 206 -19.20 18.07 -5.77
N PRO A 207 -18.72 18.49 -6.96
CA PRO A 207 -17.56 17.87 -7.56
C PRO A 207 -16.34 18.06 -6.65
N LEU A 208 -15.42 17.11 -6.67
CA LEU A 208 -14.14 17.28 -5.97
C LEU A 208 -13.41 18.50 -6.54
N THR A 209 -12.72 19.25 -5.68
CA THR A 209 -11.73 20.25 -6.10
C THR A 209 -10.50 19.52 -6.65
N ASP A 210 -9.59 20.22 -7.32
CA ASP A 210 -8.32 19.63 -7.75
C ASP A 210 -7.52 19.11 -6.55
N GLU A 211 -7.49 19.88 -5.45
CA GLU A 211 -6.86 19.45 -4.19
C GLU A 211 -7.47 18.14 -3.66
N HIS A 212 -8.79 18.02 -3.63
CA HIS A 212 -9.44 16.78 -3.20
C HIS A 212 -9.13 15.61 -4.13
N ARG A 213 -9.00 15.84 -5.45
CA ARG A 213 -8.59 14.80 -6.41
C ARG A 213 -7.17 14.30 -6.12
N VAL A 214 -6.24 15.22 -5.86
CA VAL A 214 -4.84 14.87 -5.53
C VAL A 214 -4.78 14.10 -4.20
N ILE A 215 -5.50 14.54 -3.16
CA ILE A 215 -5.60 13.81 -1.88
C ILE A 215 -6.16 12.41 -2.09
N MET A 216 -7.26 12.29 -2.83
CA MET A 216 -7.89 11.00 -3.11
C MET A 216 -6.93 10.06 -3.85
N LEU A 217 -6.26 10.55 -4.90
CA LEU A 217 -5.28 9.79 -5.65
C LEU A 217 -4.13 9.32 -4.76
N ARG A 218 -3.55 10.24 -3.97
CA ARG A 218 -2.48 9.95 -3.02
C ARG A 218 -2.87 8.84 -2.05
N ARG A 219 -4.07 8.91 -1.47
CA ARG A 219 -4.59 7.89 -0.55
C ARG A 219 -4.80 6.54 -1.23
N CYS A 220 -5.36 6.51 -2.45
CA CYS A 220 -5.58 5.27 -3.18
C CYS A 220 -4.27 4.58 -3.55
N ILE A 221 -3.26 5.34 -4.01
CA ILE A 221 -1.90 4.83 -4.23
C ILE A 221 -1.35 4.27 -2.92
N LYS A 222 -1.42 5.05 -1.82
CA LYS A 222 -0.91 4.66 -0.50
C LYS A 222 -1.47 3.31 -0.06
N ILE A 223 -2.80 3.16 -0.09
CA ILE A 223 -3.47 1.94 0.35
C ILE A 223 -3.12 0.77 -0.56
N LEU A 224 -3.15 0.93 -1.90
CA LEU A 224 -2.79 -0.17 -2.78
C LEU A 224 -1.35 -0.65 -2.53
N LEU A 225 -0.40 0.28 -2.43
CA LEU A 225 1.01 -0.06 -2.20
C LEU A 225 1.24 -0.66 -0.80
N HIS A 226 0.60 -0.13 0.23
CA HIS A 226 0.66 -0.64 1.60
C HIS A 226 0.20 -2.09 1.67
N GLU A 227 -0.99 -2.35 1.13
CA GLU A 227 -1.62 -3.66 1.24
C GLU A 227 -0.95 -4.71 0.35
N LEU A 228 -0.49 -4.34 -0.86
CA LEU A 228 0.40 -5.19 -1.64
C LEU A 228 1.70 -5.48 -0.86
N GLY A 229 2.23 -4.50 -0.13
CA GLY A 229 3.38 -4.68 0.76
C GLY A 229 3.17 -5.78 1.81
N HIS A 230 1.96 -5.90 2.36
CA HIS A 230 1.60 -7.01 3.26
C HIS A 230 1.67 -8.37 2.58
N LEU A 231 1.26 -8.48 1.30
CA LEU A 231 1.37 -9.73 0.53
C LEU A 231 2.84 -10.11 0.27
N PHE A 232 3.75 -9.14 0.19
CA PHE A 232 5.21 -9.37 0.19
C PHE A 232 5.81 -9.60 1.59
N GLY A 233 4.97 -9.76 2.62
CA GLY A 233 5.38 -10.11 3.98
C GLY A 233 5.84 -8.94 4.85
N LEU A 234 5.69 -7.69 4.39
CA LEU A 234 5.97 -6.53 5.21
C LEU A 234 4.89 -6.42 6.29
N LYS A 235 5.28 -6.26 7.56
CA LYS A 235 4.36 -5.91 8.64
C LYS A 235 4.31 -4.39 8.83
N HIS A 236 3.39 -3.93 9.67
CA HIS A 236 3.38 -2.55 10.10
C HIS A 236 4.76 -2.10 10.61
N CYS A 237 5.23 -0.99 10.08
CA CYS A 237 6.51 -0.40 10.45
C CYS A 237 6.32 0.49 11.67
N ILE A 238 7.24 0.35 12.63
CA ILE A 238 7.26 1.15 13.86
C ILE A 238 8.63 1.81 14.10
N TYR A 239 9.47 1.85 13.06
CA TYR A 239 10.83 2.38 13.12
C TYR A 239 10.92 3.82 12.61
N TYR A 240 10.12 4.13 11.59
CA TYR A 240 10.12 5.41 10.87
C TYR A 240 8.70 5.77 10.47
N ILE A 241 8.49 7.05 10.12
CA ILE A 241 7.36 7.44 9.30
C ILE A 241 7.56 6.81 7.91
N CYS A 242 6.67 5.90 7.53
CA CYS A 242 6.84 4.94 6.44
C CYS A 242 5.48 4.64 5.81
N LEU A 243 5.46 4.29 4.52
CA LEU A 243 4.28 3.75 3.86
C LEU A 243 3.64 2.60 4.64
N MET A 244 4.45 1.74 5.25
CA MET A 244 3.97 0.58 5.99
C MET A 244 3.52 0.89 7.43
N ASN A 245 3.31 2.15 7.84
CA ASN A 245 2.75 2.40 9.17
C ASN A 245 1.26 2.02 9.21
N GLY A 246 0.79 1.43 10.31
CA GLY A 246 -0.65 1.23 10.51
C GLY A 246 -1.37 2.57 10.73
N ALA A 247 -2.62 2.67 10.32
CA ALA A 247 -3.46 3.87 10.48
C ALA A 247 -4.85 3.50 11.02
N ASN A 248 -5.34 4.29 11.97
CA ASN A 248 -6.71 4.18 12.49
C ASN A 248 -7.69 5.16 11.83
N ASN A 249 -7.19 6.25 11.27
CA ASN A 249 -7.99 7.33 10.69
C ASN A 249 -7.26 7.99 9.52
N GLU A 250 -8.01 8.76 8.73
CA GLU A 250 -7.53 9.44 7.54
C GLU A 250 -6.47 10.50 7.84
N ILE A 251 -6.57 11.19 8.98
CA ILE A 251 -5.57 12.20 9.38
C ILE A 251 -4.24 11.51 9.69
N GLU A 252 -4.25 10.35 10.35
CA GLU A 252 -3.05 9.54 10.58
C GLU A 252 -2.49 9.01 9.26
N MET A 253 -3.35 8.46 8.39
CA MET A 253 -2.95 8.00 7.06
C MET A 253 -2.30 9.13 6.24
N ASP A 254 -2.82 10.34 6.27
CA ASP A 254 -2.28 11.47 5.51
C ASP A 254 -0.91 11.93 6.02
N ARG A 255 -0.63 11.78 7.33
CA ARG A 255 0.72 12.04 7.90
C ARG A 255 1.76 11.00 7.47
N GLN A 256 1.33 9.82 7.03
CA GLN A 256 2.23 8.77 6.54
C GLN A 256 2.75 9.10 5.14
N ARG A 257 3.81 8.41 4.74
CA ARG A 257 4.56 8.71 3.51
C ARG A 257 4.23 7.73 2.40
N LEU A 258 4.44 8.13 1.14
CA LEU A 258 4.34 7.25 -0.04
C LEU A 258 5.66 6.54 -0.39
N TYR A 259 6.57 6.44 0.57
CA TYR A 259 7.87 5.79 0.41
C TYR A 259 8.15 4.81 1.55
N LEU A 260 8.99 3.82 1.26
CA LEU A 260 9.50 2.89 2.27
C LEU A 260 10.66 3.53 3.02
N CYS A 261 10.66 3.37 4.34
CA CYS A 261 11.83 3.66 5.15
C CYS A 261 12.96 2.63 4.89
N PRO A 262 14.19 2.87 5.38
CA PRO A 262 15.33 1.98 5.16
C PRO A 262 15.07 0.51 5.48
N VAL A 263 14.38 0.25 6.59
CA VAL A 263 14.06 -1.10 7.06
C VAL A 263 13.11 -1.79 6.08
N CYS A 264 12.03 -1.14 5.66
CA CYS A 264 11.06 -1.75 4.76
C CYS A 264 11.57 -1.81 3.32
N LEU A 265 12.35 -0.82 2.87
CA LEU A 265 12.97 -0.83 1.54
C LEU A 265 13.92 -2.02 1.40
N ARG A 266 14.78 -2.26 2.40
CA ARG A 266 15.68 -3.41 2.42
C ARG A 266 14.92 -4.74 2.36
N LYS A 267 13.84 -4.88 3.14
CA LYS A 267 13.02 -6.10 3.12
C LYS A 267 12.42 -6.34 1.74
N LEU A 268 11.81 -5.32 1.13
CA LEU A 268 11.22 -5.45 -0.19
C LEU A 268 12.29 -5.76 -1.24
N TYR A 269 13.43 -5.06 -1.19
CA TYR A 269 14.58 -5.31 -2.05
C TYR A 269 15.08 -6.76 -1.95
N SER A 270 15.16 -7.33 -0.75
CA SER A 270 15.58 -8.73 -0.57
C SER A 270 14.65 -9.76 -1.25
N THR A 271 13.44 -9.34 -1.64
CA THR A 271 12.46 -10.19 -2.32
C THR A 271 12.40 -9.90 -3.82
N LEU A 272 12.49 -8.63 -4.22
CA LEU A 272 12.27 -8.21 -5.61
C LEU A 272 13.55 -7.87 -6.39
N GLN A 273 14.65 -7.58 -5.69
CA GLN A 273 15.95 -7.21 -6.26
C GLN A 273 15.88 -6.11 -7.34
N PHE A 274 14.96 -5.14 -7.18
CA PHE A 274 14.81 -4.03 -8.13
C PHE A 274 16.02 -3.09 -8.15
N ASN A 275 16.18 -2.37 -9.26
CA ASN A 275 17.08 -1.22 -9.32
C ASN A 275 16.43 0.00 -8.65
N VAL A 276 16.98 0.44 -7.51
CA VAL A 276 16.36 1.50 -6.70
C VAL A 276 16.36 2.86 -7.39
N ARG A 277 17.39 3.17 -8.19
CA ARG A 277 17.48 4.44 -8.92
C ARG A 277 16.38 4.53 -9.96
N ASN A 278 16.21 3.48 -10.77
CA ASN A 278 15.17 3.41 -11.79
C ASN A 278 13.77 3.53 -11.17
N VAL A 279 13.54 2.88 -10.02
CA VAL A 279 12.29 3.03 -9.26
C VAL A 279 12.09 4.49 -8.87
N TYR A 280 13.09 5.14 -8.27
CA TYR A 280 12.99 6.53 -7.81
C TYR A 280 12.79 7.52 -8.97
N GLU A 281 13.55 7.38 -10.06
CA GLU A 281 13.41 8.21 -11.27
C GLU A 281 12.01 8.13 -11.86
N LYS A 282 11.48 6.92 -12.02
CA LYS A 282 10.12 6.73 -12.53
C LYS A 282 9.06 7.26 -11.56
N PHE A 283 9.25 7.08 -10.25
CA PHE A 283 8.32 7.61 -9.25
C PHE A 283 8.31 9.13 -9.24
N ILE A 284 9.47 9.78 -9.42
CA ILE A 284 9.58 11.24 -9.57
C ILE A 284 8.77 11.73 -10.77
N ASN A 285 8.92 11.08 -11.93
CA ASN A 285 8.19 11.46 -13.15
C ASN A 285 6.67 11.30 -12.97
N LEU A 286 6.23 10.20 -12.34
CA LEU A 286 4.81 10.02 -12.00
C LEU A 286 4.32 11.09 -11.02
N CYS A 287 5.08 11.37 -9.96
CA CYS A 287 4.71 12.41 -9.00
C CYS A 287 4.63 13.80 -9.62
N GLU A 288 5.51 14.12 -10.57
CA GLU A 288 5.44 15.36 -11.34
C GLU A 288 4.19 15.43 -12.21
N THR A 289 3.85 14.33 -12.89
CA THR A 289 2.67 14.23 -13.76
C THR A 289 1.36 14.39 -13.00
N TYR A 290 1.29 13.88 -11.77
CA TYR A 290 0.07 13.85 -10.96
C TYR A 290 0.11 14.80 -9.75
N GLU A 291 0.98 15.81 -9.78
CA GLU A 291 1.07 16.90 -8.79
C GLU A 291 1.29 16.43 -7.33
N LEU A 292 1.98 15.30 -7.15
CA LEU A 292 2.39 14.76 -5.84
C LEU A 292 3.74 15.40 -5.41
N GLU A 293 3.72 16.70 -5.17
CA GLU A 293 4.94 17.51 -5.02
C GLU A 293 5.81 17.11 -3.83
N GLU A 294 5.18 16.80 -2.70
CA GLU A 294 5.88 16.37 -1.47
C GLU A 294 6.71 15.12 -1.73
N GLU A 295 6.11 14.12 -2.39
CA GLU A 295 6.79 12.89 -2.79
C GLU A 295 7.87 13.15 -3.84
N ARG A 296 7.59 13.99 -4.83
CA ARG A 296 8.55 14.35 -5.90
C ARG A 296 9.84 14.92 -5.30
N ILE A 297 9.71 15.92 -4.42
CA ILE A 297 10.84 16.56 -3.74
C ILE A 297 11.62 15.54 -2.92
N TRP A 298 10.91 14.68 -2.17
CA TRP A 298 11.55 13.68 -1.34
C TRP A 298 12.35 12.66 -2.17
N TYR A 299 11.74 12.08 -3.20
CA TYR A 299 12.43 11.09 -4.05
C TYR A 299 13.60 11.71 -4.81
N ARG A 300 13.48 12.97 -5.28
CA ARG A 300 14.58 13.69 -5.93
C ARG A 300 15.78 13.84 -5.00
N LYS A 301 15.54 14.37 -3.79
CA LYS A 301 16.59 14.53 -2.76
C LYS A 301 17.28 13.20 -2.45
N ARG A 302 16.51 12.10 -2.36
CA ARG A 302 17.08 10.76 -2.14
C ARG A 302 17.89 10.26 -3.33
N LEU A 303 17.40 10.45 -4.55
CA LEU A 303 18.09 10.02 -5.76
C LEU A 303 19.44 10.72 -5.93
N ASP A 304 19.53 12.01 -5.62
CA ASP A 304 20.78 12.78 -5.67
C ASP A 304 21.86 12.21 -4.72
N CYS A 305 21.44 11.53 -3.65
CA CYS A 305 22.33 10.87 -2.69
C CYS A 305 22.75 9.46 -3.12
N ILE A 306 22.16 8.87 -4.15
CA ILE A 306 22.47 7.54 -4.66
C ILE A 306 23.27 7.76 -5.94
N GLN A 307 24.60 7.59 -5.88
CA GLN A 307 25.49 7.82 -7.03
C GLN A 307 25.68 6.53 -7.84
N ASP A 308 26.03 6.68 -9.12
CA ASP A 308 26.32 5.53 -9.98
C ASP A 308 27.70 5.02 -9.58
N THR A 309 27.79 3.71 -9.35
CA THR A 309 29.07 3.00 -9.25
C THR A 309 29.76 2.95 -10.60
#